data_AF-A0A662HRY7-F1
#
_entry.id   AF-A0A662HRY7-F1
#
_cell.length_a   1.000
_cell.length_b   1.000
_cell.length_c   1.000
_cell.angle_alpha   90.00
_cell.angle_beta   90.00
_cell.angle_gamma   90.00
#
_symmetry.space_group_name_H-M   'P 1'
#
loop_
_entity.id
_entity.type
_entity.pdbx_description
1 polymer ?
#
loop_
_entity_poly.entity_id
_entity_poly.type
_entity_poly.pdbx_seq_one_letter_code
_entity_poly.pdbx_strand_id
1 'polypeptide(L)'
;MEESLTKLLIVVVSIAITVAVIGIFWSMYTMFSTTHDFAVSNPVIYDFGGSRRILVLLRNTGTVPFTKIELDPDNDGKYEVSVSASVKQGEEYQVDGSFTDSVTYPKQPVAIKVTFADGKTVVKVVEFPVRRG
;
A
#
# COMPACT_ATOMS: atom_id res chain seq x y z
N MET A 1 18.25 45.21 40.10
CA MET A 1 18.62 44.88 38.70
C MET A 1 18.49 43.38 38.39
N GLU A 2 18.54 42.50 39.39
CA GLU A 2 18.42 41.03 39.21
C GLU A 2 17.02 40.56 38.80
N GLU A 3 15.95 41.16 39.33
CA GLU A 3 14.56 40.73 39.03
C GLU A 3 14.18 40.80 37.54
N SER A 4 14.65 41.84 36.85
CA SER A 4 14.36 42.03 35.43
C SER A 4 15.16 41.06 34.55
N LEU A 5 16.39 40.75 34.96
CA LEU A 5 17.24 39.75 34.29
C LEU A 5 16.66 38.34 34.44
N THR A 6 16.18 37.99 35.64
CA THR A 6 15.53 36.70 35.91
C THR A 6 14.24 36.53 35.10
N LYS A 7 13.41 37.58 35.01
CA LYS A 7 12.19 37.56 34.17
C LYS A 7 12.52 37.38 32.68
N LEU A 8 13.54 38.07 32.17
CA LEU A 8 14.00 37.93 30.79
C LEU A 8 14.50 36.51 30.51
N LEU A 9 15.29 35.95 31.43
CA LEU A 9 15.82 34.58 31.31
C LEU A 9 14.70 33.55 31.23
N ILE A 10 13.69 33.65 32.10
CA ILE A 10 12.53 32.74 32.10
C ILE A 10 11.79 32.81 30.76
N VAL A 11 11.61 34.01 30.19
CA VAL A 11 10.94 34.18 28.89
C VAL A 11 11.74 33.52 27.76
N VAL A 12 13.05 33.77 27.71
CA VAL A 12 13.92 33.19 26.66
C VAL A 12 13.96 31.66 26.76
N VAL A 13 14.09 31.11 27.98
CA VAL A 13 14.08 29.66 28.21
C VAL A 13 12.73 29.05 27.83
N SER A 14 11.63 29.72 28.17
CA SER A 14 10.27 29.25 27.82
C SER A 14 10.08 29.19 26.30
N ILE A 15 10.50 30.23 25.57
CA ILE A 15 10.42 30.26 24.10
C ILE A 15 11.30 29.14 23.51
N ALA A 16 12.52 28.95 24.02
CA ALA A 16 13.42 27.91 23.55
C ALA A 16 12.84 26.50 23.72
N ILE A 17 12.21 26.23 24.89
CA ILE A 17 11.52 24.97 25.15
C ILE A 17 10.33 24.80 24.19
N THR A 18 9.53 25.84 23.98
CA THR A 18 8.39 25.78 23.06
C THR A 18 8.83 25.43 21.64
N VAL A 19 9.88 26.06 21.11
CA VAL A 19 10.41 25.77 19.77
C VAL A 19 10.94 24.34 19.69
N ALA A 20 11.66 23.88 20.72
CA ALA A 20 12.17 22.51 20.77
C ALA A 20 11.03 21.47 20.75
N VAL A 21 9.98 21.71 21.55
CA VAL A 21 8.80 20.82 21.62
C VAL A 21 8.08 20.79 20.27
N ILE A 22 7.87 21.94 19.63
CA ILE A 22 7.25 22.00 18.29
C ILE A 22 8.08 21.22 17.26
N GLY A 23 9.41 21.37 17.29
CA GLY A 23 10.31 20.64 16.40
C GLY A 23 10.25 19.12 16.59
N ILE A 24 10.15 18.66 17.83
CA ILE A 24 9.97 17.24 18.17
C ILE A 24 8.64 16.73 17.61
N PHE A 25 7.53 17.43 17.88
CA PHE A 25 6.21 17.01 17.38
C PHE A 25 6.14 16.98 15.85
N TRP A 26 6.79 17.92 15.17
CA TRP A 26 6.89 17.91 13.70
C TRP A 26 7.65 16.69 13.17
N SER A 27 8.77 16.36 13.81
CA SER A 27 9.58 15.19 13.46
C SER A 27 8.83 13.88 13.73
N MET A 28 8.08 13.81 14.83
CA MET A 28 7.20 12.67 15.13
C MET A 28 6.10 12.54 14.08
N TYR A 29 5.40 13.63 13.72
CA TYR A 29 4.33 13.60 12.74
C TYR A 29 4.81 13.06 11.38
N THR A 30 5.99 13.51 10.91
CA THR A 30 6.57 13.04 9.66
C THR A 30 7.00 11.57 9.70
N MET A 31 7.50 11.07 10.84
CA MET A 31 7.82 9.64 10.99
C MET A 31 6.59 8.74 11.12
N PHE A 32 5.52 9.21 11.77
CA PHE A 32 4.30 8.41 11.99
C PHE A 32 3.30 8.47 10.84
N SER A 33 3.47 9.39 9.87
CA SER A 33 2.66 9.45 8.65
C SER A 33 3.05 8.33 7.66
N THR A 34 2.91 7.08 8.11
CA THR A 34 3.00 5.90 7.24
C THR A 34 1.62 5.62 6.67
N THR A 35 1.54 5.44 5.35
CA THR A 35 0.31 5.10 4.65
C THR A 35 0.49 3.81 3.88
N HIS A 36 -0.56 3.00 3.91
CA HIS A 36 -0.63 1.68 3.29
C HIS A 36 -1.72 1.73 2.24
N ASP A 37 -1.34 2.03 1.01
CA ASP A 37 -2.29 2.12 -0.08
C ASP A 37 -1.66 1.76 -1.42
N PHE A 38 -2.50 1.34 -2.35
CA PHE A 38 -2.10 1.00 -3.71
C PHE A 38 -3.21 1.28 -4.72
N ALA A 39 -2.82 1.66 -5.93
CA ALA A 39 -3.74 1.76 -7.06
C ALA A 39 -3.68 0.51 -7.92
N VAL A 40 -4.81 0.15 -8.51
CA VAL A 40 -4.96 -0.99 -9.44
C VAL A 40 -5.19 -0.42 -10.82
N SER A 41 -4.47 -0.91 -11.83
CA SER A 41 -4.58 -0.44 -13.20
C SER A 41 -4.49 -1.59 -14.20
N ASN A 42 -5.23 -1.44 -15.30
CA ASN A 42 -5.31 -2.41 -16.38
C ASN A 42 -5.55 -3.88 -15.93
N PRO A 43 -6.50 -4.15 -15.01
CA PRO A 43 -6.81 -5.53 -14.64
C PRO A 43 -7.43 -6.26 -15.84
N VAL A 44 -7.01 -7.50 -16.09
CA VAL A 44 -7.62 -8.37 -17.09
C VAL A 44 -7.37 -9.83 -16.76
N ILE A 45 -8.35 -10.68 -17.04
CA ILE A 45 -8.19 -12.14 -17.07
C ILE A 45 -8.35 -12.60 -18.52
N TYR A 46 -7.43 -13.44 -18.98
CA TYR A 46 -7.54 -14.17 -20.23
C TYR A 46 -7.92 -15.62 -19.91
N ASP A 47 -9.04 -16.06 -20.46
CA ASP A 47 -9.55 -17.43 -20.31
C ASP A 47 -9.21 -18.25 -21.57
N PHE A 48 -8.32 -19.22 -21.42
CA PHE A 48 -7.95 -20.19 -22.45
C PHE A 48 -8.59 -21.57 -22.21
N GLY A 49 -9.71 -21.61 -21.46
CA GLY A 49 -10.47 -22.82 -21.17
C GLY A 49 -9.92 -23.58 -19.97
N GLY A 50 -8.93 -24.45 -20.17
CA GLY A 50 -8.32 -25.25 -19.09
C GLY A 50 -7.28 -24.51 -18.25
N SER A 51 -6.83 -23.35 -18.73
CA SER A 51 -5.86 -22.48 -18.06
C SER A 51 -6.28 -21.03 -18.27
N ARG A 52 -6.14 -20.22 -17.22
CA ARG A 52 -6.38 -18.78 -17.26
C ARG A 52 -5.12 -18.04 -16.87
N ARG A 53 -4.98 -16.84 -17.43
CA ARG A 53 -3.89 -15.91 -17.09
C ARG A 53 -4.49 -14.63 -16.53
N ILE A 54 -4.02 -14.20 -15.38
CA ILE A 54 -4.42 -12.95 -14.75
C ILE A 54 -3.29 -11.94 -14.90
N LEU A 55 -3.63 -10.73 -15.33
CA LEU A 55 -2.69 -9.62 -15.42
C LEU A 55 -3.27 -8.40 -14.71
N VAL A 56 -2.44 -7.75 -13.91
CA VAL A 56 -2.79 -6.50 -13.24
C VAL A 56 -1.54 -5.68 -12.96
N LEU A 57 -1.66 -4.36 -13.11
CA LEU A 57 -0.62 -3.42 -12.70
C LEU A 57 -0.99 -2.84 -11.34
N LEU A 58 -0.07 -2.91 -10.39
CA LEU A 58 -0.24 -2.37 -9.05
C LEU A 58 0.77 -1.25 -8.81
N ARG A 59 0.27 -0.08 -8.42
CA ARG A 59 1.10 1.08 -8.07
C ARG A 59 1.09 1.29 -6.57
N ASN A 60 2.26 1.47 -5.96
CA ASN A 60 2.32 1.89 -4.56
C ASN A 60 2.01 3.37 -4.42
N THR A 61 0.85 3.69 -3.82
CA THR A 61 0.45 5.06 -3.50
C THR A 61 0.73 5.41 -2.04
N GLY A 62 1.01 4.41 -1.20
CA GLY A 62 1.44 4.56 0.18
C GLY A 62 2.92 4.94 0.31
N THR A 63 3.31 5.30 1.54
CA THR A 63 4.71 5.61 1.87
C THR A 63 5.52 4.37 2.25
N VAL A 64 4.85 3.24 2.58
CA VAL A 64 5.52 1.98 2.93
C VAL A 64 5.69 1.09 1.70
N PRO A 65 6.87 0.51 1.44
CA PRO A 65 7.07 -0.40 0.30
C PRO A 65 6.25 -1.69 0.39
N PHE A 66 5.88 -2.25 -0.75
CA PHE A 66 5.35 -3.61 -0.83
C PHE A 66 6.46 -4.63 -0.55
N THR A 67 6.07 -5.81 -0.07
CA THR A 67 6.96 -6.97 0.08
C THR A 67 6.37 -8.23 -0.55
N LYS A 68 5.05 -8.35 -0.55
CA LYS A 68 4.33 -9.49 -1.13
C LYS A 68 3.03 -9.03 -1.75
N ILE A 69 2.69 -9.61 -2.89
CA ILE A 69 1.44 -9.39 -3.60
C ILE A 69 0.82 -10.77 -3.83
N GLU A 70 -0.43 -10.91 -3.44
CA GLU A 70 -1.19 -12.14 -3.51
C GLU A 70 -2.52 -11.85 -4.23
N LEU A 71 -2.88 -12.67 -5.23
CA LEU A 71 -4.15 -12.61 -5.93
C LEU A 71 -4.97 -13.87 -5.66
N ASP A 72 -6.24 -13.67 -5.41
CA ASP A 72 -7.28 -14.67 -5.23
C ASP A 72 -8.30 -14.47 -6.39
N PRO A 73 -8.16 -15.24 -7.48
CA PRO A 73 -8.91 -15.02 -8.73
C PRO A 73 -10.42 -15.28 -8.65
N ASP A 74 -10.86 -16.21 -7.80
CA ASP A 74 -12.28 -16.54 -7.63
C ASP A 74 -12.89 -15.95 -6.34
N ASN A 75 -12.06 -15.31 -5.52
CA ASN A 75 -12.42 -14.67 -4.25
C ASN A 75 -12.96 -15.68 -3.22
N ASP A 76 -12.39 -16.89 -3.18
CA ASP A 76 -12.75 -17.96 -2.24
C ASP A 76 -11.89 -17.95 -0.94
N GLY A 77 -10.91 -17.05 -0.87
CA GLY A 77 -9.94 -16.93 0.21
C GLY A 77 -8.60 -17.65 -0.05
N LYS A 78 -8.43 -18.34 -1.18
CA LYS A 78 -7.19 -18.98 -1.60
C LYS A 78 -6.42 -18.09 -2.58
N TYR A 79 -5.26 -17.65 -2.12
CA TYR A 79 -4.38 -16.80 -2.92
C TYR A 79 -3.48 -17.65 -3.83
N GLU A 80 -4.02 -18.03 -4.99
CA GLU A 80 -3.35 -18.91 -5.96
C GLU A 80 -2.12 -18.28 -6.61
N VAL A 81 -2.13 -16.96 -6.81
CA VAL A 81 -0.98 -16.23 -7.37
C VAL A 81 -0.30 -15.45 -6.25
N SER A 82 0.99 -15.70 -6.03
CA SER A 82 1.77 -15.03 -5.00
C SER A 82 3.14 -14.62 -5.54
N VAL A 83 3.46 -13.34 -5.43
CA VAL A 83 4.73 -12.76 -5.86
C VAL A 83 5.36 -11.98 -4.71
N SER A 84 6.65 -12.18 -4.48
CA SER A 84 7.45 -11.32 -3.62
C SER A 84 8.10 -10.23 -4.46
N ALA A 85 7.79 -8.97 -4.18
CA ALA A 85 8.32 -7.82 -4.89
C ALA A 85 8.50 -6.65 -3.91
N SER A 86 9.61 -5.93 -4.06
CA SER A 86 9.84 -4.66 -3.35
C SER A 86 9.44 -3.52 -4.27
N VAL A 87 8.29 -2.91 -3.99
CA VAL A 87 7.72 -1.82 -4.79
C VAL A 87 7.64 -0.58 -3.91
N LYS A 88 8.51 0.40 -4.18
CA LYS A 88 8.59 1.65 -3.41
C LYS A 88 7.46 2.59 -3.80
N GLN A 89 7.27 3.63 -2.98
CA GLN A 89 6.28 4.67 -3.25
C GLN A 89 6.42 5.23 -4.66
N GLY A 90 5.31 5.27 -5.40
CA GLY A 90 5.22 5.79 -6.75
C GLY A 90 5.56 4.77 -7.84
N GLU A 91 6.21 3.65 -7.51
CA GLU A 91 6.57 2.59 -8.45
C GLU A 91 5.38 1.68 -8.77
N GLU A 92 5.45 1.04 -9.92
CA GLU A 92 4.46 0.10 -10.44
C GLU A 92 5.07 -1.29 -10.59
N TYR A 93 4.25 -2.31 -10.37
CA TYR A 93 4.62 -3.69 -10.56
C TYR A 93 3.51 -4.43 -11.31
N GLN A 94 3.87 -5.11 -12.39
CA GLN A 94 2.95 -5.96 -13.13
C GLN A 94 2.95 -7.35 -12.51
N VAL A 95 1.78 -7.76 -12.02
CA VAL A 95 1.54 -9.14 -11.62
C VAL A 95 1.00 -9.88 -12.83
N ASP A 96 1.62 -11.01 -13.11
CA ASP A 96 1.25 -11.93 -14.16
C ASP A 96 1.33 -13.34 -13.60
N GLY A 97 0.22 -14.06 -13.65
CA GLY A 97 0.09 -15.38 -13.07
C GLY A 97 -0.90 -16.24 -13.85
N SER A 98 -0.83 -17.54 -13.62
CA SER A 98 -1.77 -18.50 -14.20
C SER A 98 -2.51 -19.26 -13.11
N PHE A 99 -3.77 -19.58 -13.39
CA PHE A 99 -4.65 -20.31 -12.48
C PHE A 99 -5.62 -21.20 -13.27
N THR A 100 -6.28 -22.13 -12.58
CA THR A 100 -7.15 -23.14 -13.20
C THR A 100 -8.62 -23.00 -12.84
N ASP A 101 -8.95 -22.18 -11.85
CA ASP A 101 -10.31 -22.01 -11.38
C ASP A 101 -11.21 -21.35 -12.43
N SER A 102 -12.51 -21.67 -12.38
CA SER A 102 -13.49 -21.16 -13.32
C SER A 102 -13.72 -19.67 -13.15
N VAL A 103 -13.98 -18.96 -14.23
CA VAL A 103 -14.23 -17.51 -14.23
C VAL A 103 -15.64 -17.18 -14.67
N THR A 104 -16.18 -16.08 -14.13
CA THR A 104 -17.49 -15.54 -14.49
C THR A 104 -17.35 -14.48 -15.57
N TYR A 105 -18.25 -14.51 -16.57
CA TYR A 105 -18.30 -13.53 -17.65
C TYR A 105 -19.39 -12.47 -17.39
N PRO A 106 -19.20 -11.21 -17.85
CA PRO A 106 -18.02 -10.67 -18.54
C PRO A 106 -16.92 -10.20 -17.59
N LYS A 107 -17.15 -10.26 -16.28
CA LYS A 107 -16.25 -9.78 -15.24
C LYS A 107 -16.20 -10.75 -14.07
N GLN A 108 -15.04 -10.83 -13.43
CA GLN A 108 -14.77 -11.66 -12.27
C GLN A 108 -14.29 -10.76 -11.11
N PRO A 109 -14.89 -10.80 -9.92
CA PRO A 109 -14.30 -10.17 -8.74
C PRO A 109 -13.05 -10.94 -8.32
N VAL A 110 -11.94 -10.21 -8.16
CA VAL A 110 -10.64 -10.75 -7.72
C VAL A 110 -10.22 -10.03 -6.46
N ALA A 111 -9.81 -10.77 -5.43
CA ALA A 111 -9.19 -10.21 -4.25
C ALA A 111 -7.69 -10.03 -4.46
N ILE A 112 -7.20 -8.81 -4.22
CA ILE A 112 -5.79 -8.43 -4.30
C ILE A 112 -5.33 -8.10 -2.89
N LYS A 113 -4.41 -8.88 -2.35
CA LYS A 113 -3.80 -8.67 -1.04
C LYS A 113 -2.35 -8.23 -1.22
N VAL A 114 -2.03 -7.07 -0.65
CA VAL A 114 -0.68 -6.54 -0.63
C VAL A 114 -0.18 -6.54 0.81
N THR A 115 0.99 -7.14 1.03
CA THR A 115 1.74 -7.08 2.29
C THR A 115 2.83 -6.03 2.16
N PHE A 116 2.97 -5.20 3.18
CA PHE A 116 3.91 -4.10 3.24
C PHE A 116 5.14 -4.46 4.08
N ALA A 117 6.18 -3.64 4.00
CA ALA A 117 7.46 -3.87 4.70
C ALA A 117 7.35 -3.90 6.23
N ASP A 118 6.33 -3.26 6.80
CA ASP A 118 6.03 -3.28 8.23
C ASP A 118 5.13 -4.46 8.65
N GLY A 119 4.83 -5.37 7.72
CA GLY A 119 4.00 -6.57 7.96
C GLY A 119 2.50 -6.31 7.90
N LYS A 120 2.04 -5.08 7.70
CA LYS A 120 0.61 -4.81 7.49
C LYS A 120 0.15 -5.32 6.14
N THR A 121 -1.14 -5.61 6.04
CA THR A 121 -1.76 -6.07 4.80
C THR A 121 -2.95 -5.19 4.45
N VAL A 122 -3.14 -4.95 3.15
CA VAL A 122 -4.32 -4.30 2.59
C VAL A 122 -4.89 -5.21 1.52
N VAL A 123 -6.20 -5.44 1.59
CA VAL A 123 -6.94 -6.24 0.60
C VAL A 123 -7.91 -5.34 -0.13
N LYS A 124 -7.91 -5.42 -1.46
CA LYS A 124 -8.91 -4.76 -2.32
C LYS A 124 -9.54 -5.79 -3.24
N VAL A 125 -10.86 -5.74 -3.35
CA VAL A 125 -11.61 -6.54 -4.33
C VAL A 125 -11.87 -5.65 -5.53
N VAL A 126 -11.49 -6.12 -6.72
CA VAL A 126 -11.63 -5.38 -7.98
C VAL A 126 -12.27 -6.28 -9.01
N GLU A 127 -13.15 -5.71 -9.85
CA GLU A 127 -13.71 -6.45 -10.99
C GLU A 127 -12.72 -6.48 -12.16
N PHE A 128 -12.33 -7.69 -12.55
CA PHE A 128 -11.47 -7.93 -13.70
C PHE A 128 -12.34 -8.27 -14.91
N PRO A 129 -12.21 -7.56 -16.05
CA PRO A 129 -12.79 -8.01 -17.29
C PRO A 129 -12.19 -9.35 -17.70
N VAL A 130 -13.05 -10.28 -18.09
CA VAL A 130 -12.66 -11.61 -18.56
C VAL A 130 -12.76 -11.64 -20.08
N ARG A 131 -11.64 -11.94 -20.74
CA ARG A 131 -11.53 -12.05 -22.20
C ARG A 131 -11.29 -13.49 -22.59
N ARG A 132 -12.01 -13.96 -23.60
CA ARG A 132 -11.69 -15.24 -24.26
C ARG A 132 -10.39 -15.07 -25.04
N GLY A 133 -9.43 -15.95 -24.77
CA GLY A 133 -8.19 -16.08 -25.51
C GLY A 133 -8.34 -16.97 -26.74
#